data_AF-A0A1N6KK81-F1
#
_entry.id   AF-A0A1N6KK81-F1
#
_cell.length_a   1.000
_cell.length_b   1.000
_cell.length_c   1.000
_cell.angle_alpha   90.00
_cell.angle_beta   90.00
_cell.angle_gamma   90.00
#
_symmetry.space_group_name_H-M   'P 1'
#
loop_
_entity.id
_entity.type
_entity.pdbx_description
1 polymer ?
#
loop_
_entity_poly.entity_id
_entity_poly.type
_entity_poly.pdbx_seq_one_letter_code
_entity_poly.pdbx_strand_id
1 'polypeptide(L)'
;MGKEFFIKAARALKGPIEDGQLLAITRGNLRSDIAQGTKRFAAMDLLQCEYVIDSGQIKSSIGGKILESTTTFSAHDKVAIAAFVISVQSKIYLFNHLNKTDLVAHSSFVGKFAKGAGEIMIVGGKVKLIHAHSGHFRPGVLNIFHVVKHFRDLGVLAVDAKVGFVTDPFISIEMPQPTKTDSVQFSCLLGEQEQQAILQNEQEITQLQLELEKLRQPISETAVSEYRAQKLLEASKELEDVEGTKDLCIMLEMLSDYESQKKSAEENKRLANEINIEKYREMIVKEMKKISNRIEDALSLIDDIKSTMTRQTISVIYSAIYFTDFVTTHYEKLKASHVPAVYDNAL
;
A
#
# COMPACT_ATOMS: atom_id res chain seq x y z
N MET A 1 10.64 -14.52 -40.01
CA MET A 1 9.20 -14.17 -39.97
C MET A 1 9.04 -12.78 -40.59
N GLY A 2 8.28 -12.64 -41.67
CA GLY A 2 8.21 -11.40 -42.48
C GLY A 2 7.24 -10.34 -41.91
N LYS A 3 7.42 -9.08 -42.34
CA LYS A 3 6.60 -7.91 -41.95
C LYS A 3 5.09 -8.11 -42.16
N GLU A 4 4.69 -8.82 -43.21
CA GLU A 4 3.27 -9.13 -43.50
C GLU A 4 2.61 -10.03 -42.44
N PHE A 5 3.37 -10.96 -41.84
CA PHE A 5 2.85 -11.82 -40.78
C PHE A 5 2.42 -11.00 -39.56
N PHE A 6 3.23 -10.01 -39.17
CA PHE A 6 2.93 -9.12 -38.04
C PHE A 6 1.72 -8.23 -38.33
N ILE A 7 1.59 -7.71 -39.54
CA ILE A 7 0.41 -6.89 -39.94
C ILE A 7 -0.86 -7.74 -39.89
N LYS A 8 -0.82 -8.97 -40.40
CA LYS A 8 -1.97 -9.89 -40.38
C LYS A 8 -2.35 -10.29 -38.95
N ALA A 9 -1.36 -10.57 -38.10
CA ALA A 9 -1.58 -10.86 -36.69
C ALA A 9 -2.16 -9.66 -35.93
N ALA A 10 -1.64 -8.44 -36.14
CA ALA A 10 -2.16 -7.23 -35.52
C ALA A 10 -3.63 -6.97 -35.90
N ARG A 11 -3.99 -7.16 -37.18
CA ARG A 11 -5.39 -7.06 -37.62
C ARG A 11 -6.30 -8.10 -36.96
N ALA A 12 -5.82 -9.33 -36.78
CA ALA A 12 -6.58 -10.39 -36.14
C ALA A 12 -6.83 -10.13 -34.64
N LEU A 13 -5.95 -9.39 -33.96
CA LEU A 13 -6.09 -9.05 -32.54
C LEU A 13 -6.89 -7.77 -32.30
N LYS A 14 -7.01 -6.89 -33.31
CA LYS A 14 -7.70 -5.61 -33.18
C LYS A 14 -9.17 -5.77 -32.76
N GLY A 15 -9.93 -6.59 -33.47
CA GLY A 15 -11.35 -6.84 -33.16
C GLY A 15 -11.57 -7.34 -31.72
N PRO A 16 -10.91 -8.43 -31.29
CA PRO A 16 -11.00 -8.91 -29.91
C PRO A 16 -10.62 -7.87 -28.85
N ILE A 17 -9.67 -6.98 -29.14
CA ILE A 17 -9.28 -5.89 -28.22
C ILE A 17 -10.38 -4.82 -28.15
N GLU A 18 -10.91 -4.37 -29.29
CA GLU A 18 -12.00 -3.39 -29.37
C GLU A 18 -13.30 -3.94 -28.73
N ASP A 19 -13.52 -5.25 -28.81
CA ASP A 19 -14.64 -5.95 -28.17
C ASP A 19 -14.42 -6.23 -26.67
N GLY A 20 -13.26 -5.85 -26.12
CA GLY A 20 -12.87 -6.13 -24.74
C GLY A 20 -12.61 -7.61 -24.43
N GLN A 21 -12.66 -8.50 -25.42
CA GLN A 21 -12.35 -9.93 -25.26
C GLN A 21 -10.87 -10.20 -25.01
N LEU A 22 -10.02 -9.23 -25.33
CA LEU A 22 -8.58 -9.29 -25.15
C LEU A 22 -8.06 -7.95 -24.59
N LEU A 23 -7.26 -8.03 -23.54
CA LEU A 23 -6.44 -6.93 -23.05
C LEU A 23 -5.05 -7.00 -23.67
N ALA A 24 -4.42 -5.84 -23.83
CA ALA A 24 -3.00 -5.77 -24.03
C ALA A 24 -2.36 -4.66 -23.20
N ILE A 25 -1.13 -4.89 -22.77
CA ILE A 25 -0.28 -3.82 -22.23
C ILE A 25 0.44 -3.08 -23.36
N THR A 26 0.65 -1.78 -23.17
CA THR A 26 1.45 -0.98 -24.10
C THR A 26 2.89 -1.46 -24.15
N ARG A 27 3.60 -1.18 -25.24
CA ARG A 27 5.02 -1.51 -25.35
C ARG A 27 5.86 -0.79 -24.30
N GLY A 28 5.49 0.45 -23.96
CA GLY A 28 6.12 1.23 -22.88
C GLY A 28 5.97 0.55 -21.53
N ASN A 29 4.75 0.15 -21.17
CA ASN A 29 4.48 -0.53 -19.90
C ASN A 29 5.19 -1.89 -19.81
N LEU A 30 5.20 -2.67 -20.89
CA LEU A 30 5.95 -3.94 -20.92
C LEU A 30 7.46 -3.71 -20.77
N ARG A 31 8.03 -2.70 -21.43
CA ARG A 31 9.45 -2.35 -21.26
C ARG A 31 9.74 -1.89 -19.85
N SER A 32 8.83 -1.11 -19.25
CA SER A 32 8.94 -0.68 -17.86
C SER A 32 8.93 -1.88 -16.91
N ASP A 33 8.02 -2.85 -17.10
CA ASP A 33 8.00 -4.10 -16.31
C ASP A 33 9.34 -4.83 -16.40
N ILE A 34 9.89 -4.99 -17.62
CA ILE A 34 11.19 -5.65 -17.84
C ILE A 34 12.32 -4.87 -17.17
N ALA A 35 12.35 -3.54 -17.33
CA ALA A 35 13.38 -2.67 -16.77
C ALA A 35 13.35 -2.67 -15.22
N GLN A 36 12.17 -2.83 -14.63
CA GLN A 36 11.96 -2.98 -13.19
C GLN A 36 12.28 -4.39 -12.67
N GLY A 37 12.74 -5.30 -13.54
CA GLY A 37 13.09 -6.67 -13.15
C GLY A 37 11.88 -7.59 -12.92
N THR A 38 10.71 -7.25 -13.47
CA THR A 38 9.51 -8.11 -13.38
C THR A 38 9.84 -9.50 -13.91
N LYS A 39 9.62 -10.52 -13.06
CA LYS A 39 9.92 -11.91 -13.39
C LYS A 39 9.05 -12.38 -14.55
N ARG A 40 9.61 -13.29 -15.36
CA ARG A 40 8.83 -14.05 -16.35
C ARG A 40 8.83 -15.50 -15.94
N PHE A 41 7.64 -16.04 -15.71
CA PHE A 41 7.48 -17.38 -15.17
C PHE A 41 7.79 -18.45 -16.23
N ALA A 42 8.55 -19.46 -15.81
CA ALA A 42 8.76 -20.66 -16.59
C ALA A 42 7.52 -21.57 -16.51
N ALA A 43 7.48 -22.62 -17.32
CA ALA A 43 6.33 -23.53 -17.37
C ALA A 43 5.97 -24.14 -16.00
N MET A 44 6.97 -24.44 -15.17
CA MET A 44 6.74 -24.99 -13.83
C MET A 44 6.16 -23.96 -12.86
N ASP A 45 6.63 -22.72 -12.91
CA ASP A 45 6.08 -21.63 -12.08
C ASP A 45 4.62 -21.34 -12.47
N LEU A 46 4.34 -21.32 -13.78
CA LEU A 46 2.98 -21.15 -14.30
C LEU A 46 2.06 -22.23 -13.78
N LEU A 47 2.50 -23.50 -13.80
CA LEU A 47 1.70 -24.63 -13.36
C LEU A 47 1.32 -24.52 -11.88
N GLN A 48 2.20 -23.99 -11.03
CA GLN A 48 1.94 -23.80 -9.60
C GLN A 48 0.82 -22.80 -9.32
N CYS A 49 0.65 -21.83 -10.21
CA CYS A 49 -0.40 -20.82 -10.09
C CYS A 49 -1.62 -21.12 -10.96
N GLU A 50 -1.61 -22.21 -11.75
CA GLU A 50 -2.67 -22.53 -12.71
C GLU A 50 -3.86 -23.17 -12.02
N TYR A 51 -5.06 -22.66 -12.30
CA TYR A 51 -6.33 -23.20 -11.85
C TYR A 51 -7.19 -23.58 -13.06
N VAL A 52 -7.91 -24.68 -12.91
CA VAL A 52 -8.90 -25.17 -13.87
C VAL A 52 -10.28 -25.08 -13.24
N ILE A 53 -11.29 -24.83 -14.06
CA ILE A 53 -12.68 -24.95 -13.64
C ILE A 53 -13.25 -26.20 -14.28
N ASP A 54 -13.67 -27.12 -13.43
CA ASP A 54 -14.25 -28.40 -13.84
C ASP A 54 -15.48 -28.67 -12.98
N SER A 55 -16.59 -28.98 -13.63
CA SER A 55 -17.86 -29.33 -12.98
C SER A 55 -18.34 -28.28 -11.96
N GLY A 56 -18.18 -26.99 -12.30
CA GLY A 56 -18.60 -25.89 -11.43
C GLY A 56 -17.73 -25.69 -10.19
N GLN A 57 -16.52 -26.25 -10.17
CA GLN A 57 -15.54 -26.12 -9.09
C GLN A 57 -14.20 -25.58 -9.61
N ILE A 58 -13.58 -24.70 -8.83
CA ILE A 58 -12.25 -24.16 -9.11
C ILE A 58 -11.23 -25.09 -8.46
N LYS A 59 -10.31 -25.68 -9.24
CA LYS A 59 -9.32 -26.65 -8.77
C LYS A 59 -7.92 -26.20 -9.16
N SER A 60 -6.94 -26.39 -8.27
CA SER A 60 -5.54 -26.25 -8.65
C SER A 60 -5.20 -27.28 -9.72
N SER A 61 -4.49 -26.86 -10.76
CA SER A 61 -4.01 -27.76 -11.82
C SER A 61 -3.00 -28.77 -11.28
N ILE A 62 -2.31 -28.42 -10.19
CA ILE A 62 -1.46 -29.33 -9.44
C ILE A 62 -2.30 -30.02 -8.37
N GLY A 63 -2.40 -31.35 -8.48
CA GLY A 63 -3.05 -32.18 -7.46
C GLY A 63 -4.58 -32.09 -7.41
N GLY A 64 -5.22 -31.22 -8.20
CA GLY A 64 -6.69 -31.17 -8.33
C GLY A 64 -7.42 -30.66 -7.09
N LYS A 65 -6.71 -30.05 -6.13
CA LYS A 65 -7.30 -29.55 -4.88
C LYS A 65 -8.31 -28.44 -5.17
N ILE A 66 -9.52 -28.56 -4.63
CA ILE A 66 -10.56 -27.54 -4.74
C ILE A 66 -10.12 -26.29 -3.97
N LEU A 67 -10.25 -25.14 -4.62
CA LEU A 67 -10.03 -23.84 -4.01
C LEU A 67 -11.32 -23.35 -3.36
N GLU A 68 -11.46 -23.60 -2.07
CA GLU A 68 -12.62 -23.16 -1.29
C GLU A 68 -12.62 -21.65 -1.01
N SER A 69 -11.44 -21.04 -0.84
CA SER A 69 -11.36 -19.61 -0.56
C SER A 69 -10.01 -18.98 -0.91
N THR A 70 -10.03 -17.67 -1.18
CA THR A 70 -8.85 -16.81 -1.35
C THR A 70 -8.36 -16.17 -0.05
N THR A 71 -8.80 -16.59 1.14
CA THR A 71 -8.37 -16.00 2.43
C THR A 71 -6.87 -15.94 2.66
N THR A 72 -6.10 -16.86 2.07
CA THR A 72 -4.64 -16.88 2.15
C THR A 72 -3.95 -16.07 1.06
N PHE A 73 -4.71 -15.39 0.20
CA PHE A 73 -4.20 -14.56 -0.89
C PHE A 73 -4.24 -13.09 -0.52
N SER A 74 -3.36 -12.35 -1.20
CA SER A 74 -3.24 -10.91 -1.07
C SER A 74 -2.98 -10.28 -2.43
N ALA A 75 -3.73 -9.24 -2.77
CA ALA A 75 -3.59 -8.51 -4.02
C ALA A 75 -3.52 -7.02 -3.74
N HIS A 76 -2.43 -6.41 -4.19
CA HIS A 76 -2.03 -5.07 -3.82
C HIS A 76 -1.99 -4.93 -2.29
N ASP A 77 -2.82 -4.04 -1.78
CA ASP A 77 -3.03 -3.73 -0.39
C ASP A 77 -4.18 -4.52 0.24
N LYS A 78 -4.82 -5.48 -0.44
CA LYS A 78 -6.04 -6.17 0.04
C LYS A 78 -5.79 -7.62 0.41
N VAL A 79 -6.22 -8.01 1.62
CA VAL A 79 -6.22 -9.40 2.11
C VAL A 79 -7.44 -10.16 1.58
N ALA A 80 -7.33 -11.48 1.50
CA ALA A 80 -8.37 -12.42 1.06
C ALA A 80 -8.80 -12.27 -0.41
N ILE A 81 -8.01 -11.54 -1.19
CA ILE A 81 -8.19 -11.32 -2.62
C ILE A 81 -6.95 -11.83 -3.34
N ALA A 82 -7.14 -12.62 -4.39
CA ALA A 82 -6.06 -13.00 -5.31
C ALA A 82 -6.00 -12.03 -6.49
N ALA A 83 -4.80 -11.75 -6.99
CA ALA A 83 -4.67 -11.25 -8.35
C ALA A 83 -4.94 -12.42 -9.31
N PHE A 84 -5.61 -12.14 -10.43
CA PHE A 84 -5.84 -13.15 -11.45
C PHE A 84 -5.48 -12.65 -12.84
N VAL A 85 -5.12 -13.59 -13.70
CA VAL A 85 -5.04 -13.38 -15.15
C VAL A 85 -5.57 -14.61 -15.89
N ILE A 86 -6.26 -14.37 -16.99
CA ILE A 86 -6.76 -15.40 -17.92
C ILE A 86 -5.94 -15.29 -19.20
N SER A 87 -5.22 -16.35 -19.55
CA SER A 87 -4.40 -16.39 -20.76
C SER A 87 -5.25 -16.40 -22.03
N VAL A 88 -4.60 -16.21 -23.19
CA VAL A 88 -5.28 -16.33 -24.49
C VAL A 88 -5.78 -17.75 -24.78
N GLN A 89 -5.19 -18.76 -24.13
CA GLN A 89 -5.67 -20.15 -24.14
C GLN A 89 -6.74 -20.43 -23.07
N SER A 90 -7.21 -19.40 -22.36
CA SER A 90 -8.19 -19.52 -21.26
C SER A 90 -7.67 -20.26 -20.02
N LYS A 91 -6.35 -20.32 -19.83
CA LYS A 91 -5.76 -20.78 -18.56
C LYS A 91 -5.93 -19.70 -17.51
N ILE A 92 -6.37 -20.06 -16.31
CA ILE A 92 -6.58 -19.12 -15.21
C ILE A 92 -5.37 -19.24 -14.28
N TYR A 93 -4.73 -18.12 -13.98
CA TYR A 93 -3.68 -18.07 -12.97
C TYR A 93 -4.12 -17.19 -11.81
N LEU A 94 -3.98 -17.70 -10.59
CA LEU A 94 -4.24 -16.96 -9.34
C LEU A 94 -2.94 -16.83 -8.55
N PHE A 95 -2.65 -15.63 -8.04
CA PHE A 95 -1.37 -15.36 -7.37
C PHE A 95 -1.49 -14.22 -6.35
N ASN A 96 -0.51 -14.16 -5.45
CA ASN A 96 -0.30 -13.01 -4.58
C ASN A 96 0.35 -11.88 -5.38
N HIS A 97 -0.15 -10.66 -5.25
CA HIS A 97 0.43 -9.50 -5.91
C HIS A 97 0.80 -8.45 -4.86
N LEU A 98 2.02 -8.52 -4.35
CA LEU A 98 2.47 -7.71 -3.21
C LEU A 98 2.98 -6.32 -3.66
N ASN A 99 2.20 -5.59 -4.46
CA ASN A 99 2.61 -4.29 -5.03
C ASN A 99 3.98 -4.34 -5.73
N LYS A 100 4.27 -5.46 -6.43
CA LYS A 100 5.54 -5.77 -7.10
C LYS A 100 6.78 -5.87 -6.19
N THR A 101 6.66 -5.94 -4.87
CA THR A 101 7.82 -6.17 -3.97
C THR A 101 8.50 -7.52 -4.23
N ASP A 102 7.73 -8.50 -4.70
CA ASP A 102 8.19 -9.84 -5.10
C ASP A 102 8.61 -9.94 -6.58
N LEU A 103 8.56 -8.80 -7.31
CA LEU A 103 8.78 -8.67 -8.75
C LEU A 103 7.79 -9.47 -9.61
N VAL A 104 6.62 -9.82 -9.07
CA VAL A 104 5.56 -10.55 -9.79
C VAL A 104 4.44 -9.60 -10.19
N ALA A 105 4.02 -9.68 -11.46
CA ALA A 105 2.89 -8.93 -11.99
C ALA A 105 2.05 -9.81 -12.93
N HIS A 106 0.88 -9.33 -13.36
CA HIS A 106 0.06 -10.04 -14.36
C HIS A 106 0.85 -10.37 -15.64
N SER A 107 1.78 -9.51 -16.05
CA SER A 107 2.65 -9.72 -17.21
C SER A 107 3.66 -10.87 -17.03
N SER A 108 3.95 -11.29 -15.79
CA SER A 108 4.80 -12.45 -15.50
C SER A 108 4.25 -13.75 -16.07
N PHE A 109 2.92 -13.85 -16.20
CA PHE A 109 2.21 -15.07 -16.60
C PHE A 109 1.93 -15.14 -18.11
N VAL A 110 1.53 -14.01 -18.71
CA VAL A 110 0.99 -13.98 -20.09
C VAL A 110 1.74 -13.02 -21.00
N GLY A 111 2.72 -12.29 -20.47
CA GLY A 111 3.44 -11.25 -21.21
C GLY A 111 2.51 -10.12 -21.62
N LYS A 112 2.27 -9.99 -22.94
CA LYS A 112 1.60 -8.81 -23.51
C LYS A 112 0.07 -8.88 -23.49
N PHE A 113 -0.51 -10.07 -23.66
CA PHE A 113 -1.94 -10.23 -23.97
C PHE A 113 -2.64 -11.13 -22.96
N ALA A 114 -3.84 -10.76 -22.54
CA ALA A 114 -4.66 -11.52 -21.61
C ALA A 114 -6.13 -11.48 -22.04
N LYS A 115 -6.91 -12.56 -21.85
CA LYS A 115 -8.38 -12.51 -21.99
C LYS A 115 -9.05 -11.76 -20.85
N GLY A 116 -8.41 -11.71 -19.70
CA GLY A 116 -8.89 -10.99 -18.54
C GLY A 116 -7.79 -10.85 -17.51
N ALA A 117 -7.80 -9.78 -16.75
CA ALA A 117 -6.91 -9.55 -15.64
C ALA A 117 -7.62 -8.70 -14.60
N GLY A 118 -7.28 -8.87 -13.34
CA GLY A 118 -7.92 -8.13 -12.25
C GLY A 118 -7.57 -8.73 -10.90
N GLU A 119 -8.48 -8.54 -9.97
CA GLU A 119 -8.47 -9.20 -8.67
C GLU A 119 -9.77 -10.00 -8.47
N ILE A 120 -9.71 -11.08 -7.70
CA ILE A 120 -10.81 -12.02 -7.50
C ILE A 120 -10.92 -12.45 -6.03
N MET A 121 -12.15 -12.53 -5.52
CA MET A 121 -12.45 -13.15 -4.23
C MET A 121 -13.24 -14.45 -4.46
N ILE A 122 -12.82 -15.52 -3.78
CA ILE A 122 -13.52 -16.80 -3.75
C ILE A 122 -13.89 -17.13 -2.31
N VAL A 123 -15.14 -17.53 -2.10
CA VAL A 123 -15.67 -17.98 -0.80
C VAL A 123 -16.60 -19.17 -1.05
N GLY A 124 -16.36 -20.27 -0.34
CA GLY A 124 -17.13 -21.52 -0.50
C GLY A 124 -17.06 -22.07 -1.93
N GLY A 125 -15.88 -21.98 -2.56
CA GLY A 125 -15.63 -22.47 -3.92
C GLY A 125 -16.30 -21.66 -5.02
N LYS A 126 -16.92 -20.52 -4.70
CA LYS A 126 -17.59 -19.63 -5.66
C LYS A 126 -16.96 -18.25 -5.70
N VAL A 127 -16.91 -17.67 -6.89
CA VAL A 127 -16.45 -16.30 -7.13
C VAL A 127 -17.48 -15.32 -6.57
N LYS A 128 -17.10 -14.57 -5.55
CA LYS A 128 -17.93 -13.54 -4.89
C LYS A 128 -17.65 -12.13 -5.39
N LEU A 129 -16.45 -11.88 -5.89
CA LEU A 129 -16.05 -10.58 -6.41
C LEU A 129 -15.10 -10.72 -7.59
N ILE A 130 -15.34 -9.92 -8.62
CA ILE A 130 -14.36 -9.58 -9.65
C ILE A 130 -14.11 -8.07 -9.57
N HIS A 131 -12.86 -7.66 -9.35
CA HIS A 131 -12.48 -6.25 -9.26
C HIS A 131 -11.56 -5.86 -10.41
N ALA A 132 -11.92 -4.77 -11.09
CA ALA A 132 -11.24 -4.22 -12.25
C ALA A 132 -9.93 -3.48 -11.87
N HIS A 133 -9.02 -4.17 -11.22
CA HIS A 133 -7.74 -3.61 -10.77
C HIS A 133 -6.58 -4.51 -11.20
N SER A 134 -5.82 -4.08 -12.20
CA SER A 134 -4.66 -4.81 -12.71
C SER A 134 -3.68 -3.85 -13.38
N GLY A 135 -2.82 -3.24 -12.56
CA GLY A 135 -1.74 -2.32 -12.92
C GLY A 135 -1.70 -1.85 -14.39
N HIS A 136 -0.88 -2.49 -15.21
CA HIS A 136 -0.66 -2.11 -16.61
C HIS A 136 -1.72 -2.61 -17.60
N PHE A 137 -2.53 -3.61 -17.23
CA PHE A 137 -3.58 -4.14 -18.11
C PHE A 137 -4.86 -3.30 -18.10
N ARG A 138 -5.15 -2.61 -16.98
CA ARG A 138 -6.25 -1.65 -16.83
C ARG A 138 -7.58 -2.15 -17.43
N PRO A 139 -8.13 -3.26 -16.90
CA PRO A 139 -9.35 -3.87 -17.43
C PRO A 139 -10.53 -2.89 -17.38
N GLY A 140 -11.17 -2.67 -18.53
CA GLY A 140 -12.39 -1.85 -18.63
C GLY A 140 -13.68 -2.66 -18.50
N VAL A 141 -14.82 -1.98 -18.65
CA VAL A 141 -16.18 -2.58 -18.56
C VAL A 141 -16.33 -3.83 -19.42
N LEU A 142 -16.01 -3.73 -20.71
CA LEU A 142 -16.24 -4.84 -21.64
C LEU A 142 -15.38 -6.06 -21.28
N ASN A 143 -14.14 -5.84 -20.84
CA ASN A 143 -13.30 -6.95 -20.43
C ASN A 143 -13.82 -7.63 -19.17
N ILE A 144 -14.21 -6.86 -18.17
CA ILE A 144 -14.77 -7.39 -16.93
C ILE A 144 -16.11 -8.09 -17.19
N PHE A 145 -16.92 -7.61 -18.12
CA PHE A 145 -18.11 -8.32 -18.60
C PHE A 145 -17.79 -9.70 -19.15
N HIS A 146 -16.77 -9.83 -20.03
CA HIS A 146 -16.35 -11.13 -20.54
C HIS A 146 -15.78 -12.05 -19.44
N VAL A 147 -15.06 -11.49 -18.47
CA VAL A 147 -14.56 -12.24 -17.30
C VAL A 147 -15.71 -12.77 -16.43
N VAL A 148 -16.66 -11.91 -16.08
CA VAL A 148 -17.83 -12.30 -15.26
C VAL A 148 -18.65 -13.36 -15.99
N LYS A 149 -18.89 -13.16 -17.29
CA LYS A 149 -19.54 -14.15 -18.15
C LYS A 149 -18.78 -15.48 -18.17
N HIS A 150 -17.46 -15.45 -18.30
CA HIS A 150 -16.63 -16.66 -18.30
C HIS A 150 -16.81 -17.49 -17.01
N PHE A 151 -16.73 -16.86 -15.83
CA PHE A 151 -16.92 -17.57 -14.56
C PHE A 151 -18.37 -18.03 -14.33
N ARG A 152 -19.35 -17.25 -14.81
CA ARG A 152 -20.77 -17.62 -14.76
C ARG A 152 -21.06 -18.84 -15.63
N ASP A 153 -20.62 -18.82 -16.88
CA ASP A 153 -20.88 -19.87 -17.86
C ASP A 153 -20.18 -21.18 -17.45
N LEU A 154 -19.09 -21.11 -16.67
CA LEU A 154 -18.42 -22.26 -16.06
C LEU A 154 -19.01 -22.67 -14.69
N GLY A 155 -20.10 -22.03 -14.25
CA GLY A 155 -20.85 -22.43 -13.05
C GLY A 155 -20.18 -22.11 -11.71
N VAL A 156 -19.18 -21.24 -11.67
CA VAL A 156 -18.44 -20.88 -10.44
C VAL A 156 -18.74 -19.47 -9.92
N LEU A 157 -19.47 -18.64 -10.67
CA LEU A 157 -19.93 -17.34 -10.18
C LEU A 157 -21.04 -17.52 -9.13
N ALA A 158 -20.93 -16.86 -7.97
CA ALA A 158 -21.99 -16.86 -6.97
C ALA A 158 -23.21 -16.03 -7.44
N VAL A 159 -24.41 -16.37 -6.94
CA VAL A 159 -25.65 -15.64 -7.29
C VAL A 159 -25.62 -14.19 -6.80
N ASP A 160 -25.00 -13.96 -5.65
CA ASP A 160 -24.81 -12.66 -5.00
C ASP A 160 -23.46 -12.01 -5.35
N ALA A 161 -22.77 -12.50 -6.38
CA ALA A 161 -21.46 -11.99 -6.78
C ALA A 161 -21.51 -10.49 -7.12
N LYS A 162 -20.36 -9.84 -6.94
CA LYS A 162 -20.16 -8.41 -7.12
C LYS A 162 -19.11 -8.12 -8.18
N VAL A 163 -19.23 -6.96 -8.79
CA VAL A 163 -18.25 -6.42 -9.74
C VAL A 163 -17.80 -5.07 -9.24
N GLY A 164 -16.51 -4.96 -8.95
CA GLY A 164 -15.88 -3.74 -8.45
C GLY A 164 -15.11 -3.00 -9.54
N PHE A 165 -14.99 -1.68 -9.40
CA PHE A 165 -14.06 -0.86 -10.17
C PHE A 165 -13.32 0.14 -9.28
N VAL A 166 -12.11 0.52 -9.69
CA VAL A 166 -11.31 1.57 -9.01
C VAL A 166 -11.99 2.93 -9.13
N THR A 167 -12.54 3.22 -10.30
CA THR A 167 -13.32 4.43 -10.59
C THR A 167 -14.63 4.03 -11.25
N ASP A 168 -15.64 4.88 -11.14
CA ASP A 168 -16.94 4.56 -11.72
C ASP A 168 -16.83 4.55 -13.26
N PRO A 169 -17.03 3.38 -13.90
CA PRO A 169 -16.76 3.26 -15.31
C PRO A 169 -17.88 3.84 -16.20
N PHE A 170 -18.98 4.34 -15.61
CA PHE A 170 -20.13 4.83 -16.35
C PHE A 170 -20.37 6.34 -16.23
N ILE A 171 -19.47 7.10 -15.56
CA ILE A 171 -19.62 8.54 -15.29
C ILE A 171 -19.95 9.35 -16.56
N SER A 172 -19.36 9.00 -17.70
CA SER A 172 -19.45 9.75 -18.95
C SER A 172 -20.54 9.27 -19.91
N ILE A 173 -21.41 8.35 -19.49
CA ILE A 173 -22.37 7.71 -20.39
C ILE A 173 -23.77 8.29 -20.17
N GLU A 174 -24.39 8.77 -21.24
CA GLU A 174 -25.75 9.34 -21.26
C GLU A 174 -26.83 8.23 -21.15
N MET A 175 -26.68 7.31 -20.21
CA MET A 175 -27.62 6.21 -19.98
C MET A 175 -27.90 6.03 -18.48
N PRO A 176 -29.10 5.57 -18.09
CA PRO A 176 -29.40 5.23 -16.70
C PRO A 176 -28.44 4.16 -16.19
N GLN A 177 -27.55 4.51 -15.27
CA GLN A 177 -26.52 3.60 -14.76
C GLN A 177 -27.14 2.47 -13.92
N PRO A 178 -26.53 1.27 -13.89
CA PRO A 178 -26.97 0.22 -12.98
C PRO A 178 -26.81 0.71 -11.53
N THR A 179 -27.76 0.37 -10.67
CA THR A 179 -27.72 0.76 -9.26
C THR A 179 -26.45 0.21 -8.60
N LYS A 180 -25.65 1.11 -8.02
CA LYS A 180 -24.50 0.73 -7.20
C LYS A 180 -25.00 0.01 -5.95
N THR A 181 -24.32 -1.06 -5.56
CA THR A 181 -24.59 -1.72 -4.29
C THR A 181 -23.73 -1.10 -3.19
N ASP A 182 -24.02 -1.45 -1.94
CA ASP A 182 -23.16 -1.09 -0.81
C ASP A 182 -21.70 -1.49 -1.06
N SER A 183 -20.80 -0.72 -0.46
CA SER A 183 -19.38 -0.93 -0.55
C SER A 183 -18.96 -2.24 0.13
N VAL A 184 -17.92 -2.91 -0.37
CA VAL A 184 -17.39 -4.15 0.22
C VAL A 184 -16.15 -3.78 1.03
N GLN A 185 -16.20 -4.09 2.32
CA GLN A 185 -15.10 -3.85 3.26
C GLN A 185 -14.04 -4.95 3.15
N PHE A 186 -12.78 -4.53 3.26
CA PHE A 186 -11.63 -5.42 3.23
C PHE A 186 -10.67 -5.07 4.35
N SER A 187 -9.93 -6.09 4.81
CA SER A 187 -8.72 -5.88 5.60
C SER A 187 -7.57 -5.60 4.64
N CYS A 188 -6.80 -4.55 4.89
CA CYS A 188 -5.63 -4.23 4.08
C CYS A 188 -4.34 -4.84 4.63
N LEU A 189 -3.37 -5.12 3.76
CA LEU A 189 -1.99 -5.34 4.14
C LEU A 189 -1.29 -4.00 4.24
N LEU A 190 -0.61 -3.75 5.37
CA LEU A 190 0.32 -2.65 5.48
C LEU A 190 1.47 -2.85 4.48
N GLY A 191 1.85 -1.80 3.75
CA GLY A 191 3.09 -1.80 2.99
C GLY A 191 4.30 -1.82 3.92
N GLU A 192 5.49 -2.11 3.39
CA GLU A 192 6.71 -2.24 4.19
C GLU A 192 7.06 -0.93 4.92
N GLN A 193 6.81 0.22 4.29
CA GLN A 193 7.05 1.53 4.89
C GLN A 193 6.11 1.81 6.05
N GLU A 194 4.83 1.49 5.92
CA GLU A 194 3.84 1.66 6.98
C GLU A 194 4.08 0.70 8.14
N GLN A 195 4.50 -0.55 7.85
CA GLN A 195 4.92 -1.51 8.87
C GLN A 195 6.13 -1.02 9.65
N GLN A 196 7.15 -0.51 8.94
CA GLN A 196 8.35 0.06 9.58
C GLN A 196 7.99 1.31 10.41
N ALA A 197 7.13 2.17 9.89
CA ALA A 197 6.67 3.36 10.63
C ALA A 197 5.94 2.98 11.91
N ILE A 198 5.01 2.01 11.86
CA ILE A 198 4.31 1.52 13.06
C ILE A 198 5.32 0.94 14.05
N LEU A 199 6.22 0.05 13.60
CA LEU A 199 7.21 -0.57 14.47
C LEU A 199 8.13 0.45 15.15
N GLN A 200 8.60 1.46 14.40
CA GLN A 200 9.43 2.54 14.94
C GLN A 200 8.68 3.36 16.00
N ASN A 201 7.41 3.70 15.73
CA ASN A 201 6.59 4.45 16.69
C ASN A 201 6.25 3.60 17.93
N GLU A 202 5.99 2.29 17.80
CA GLU A 202 5.77 1.40 18.94
C GLU A 202 7.02 1.27 19.82
N GLN A 203 8.20 1.20 19.21
CA GLN A 203 9.48 1.21 19.92
C GLN A 203 9.72 2.54 20.63
N GLU A 204 9.46 3.68 19.98
CA GLU A 204 9.56 5.00 20.58
C GLU A 204 8.62 5.14 21.78
N ILE A 205 7.34 4.74 21.64
CA ILE A 205 6.35 4.76 22.73
C ILE A 205 6.85 3.94 23.91
N THR A 206 7.37 2.73 23.67
CA THR A 206 7.90 1.87 24.74
C THR A 206 9.05 2.54 25.49
N GLN A 207 9.97 3.18 24.76
CA GLN A 207 11.10 3.89 25.36
C GLN A 207 10.65 5.13 26.15
N LEU A 208 9.73 5.92 25.60
CA LEU A 208 9.16 7.10 26.25
C LEU A 208 8.37 6.74 27.51
N GLN A 209 7.62 5.63 27.50
CA GLN A 209 6.92 5.13 28.67
C GLN A 209 7.90 4.74 29.80
N LEU A 210 9.02 4.10 29.46
CA LEU A 210 10.06 3.78 30.44
C LEU A 210 10.69 5.05 31.04
N GLU A 211 10.93 6.08 30.22
CA GLU A 211 11.44 7.37 30.68
C GLU A 211 10.43 8.09 31.59
N LEU A 212 9.15 8.08 31.21
CA LEU A 212 8.07 8.65 32.01
C LEU A 212 7.98 7.97 33.38
N GLU A 213 8.13 6.66 33.45
CA GLU A 213 8.07 5.90 34.70
C GLU A 213 9.26 6.23 35.63
N LYS A 214 10.45 6.48 35.07
CA LYS A 214 11.59 6.99 35.85
C LYS A 214 11.30 8.36 36.44
N LEU A 215 10.67 9.26 35.68
CA LEU A 215 10.32 10.60 36.14
C LEU A 215 9.18 10.62 37.16
N ARG A 216 8.32 9.59 37.17
CA ARG A 216 7.24 9.43 38.15
C ARG A 216 7.71 8.99 39.53
N GLN A 217 8.96 8.57 39.67
CA GLN A 217 9.46 8.18 40.98
C GLN A 217 9.40 9.34 41.98
N PRO A 218 9.16 9.06 43.27
CA PRO A 218 9.10 10.09 44.29
C PRO A 218 10.38 10.94 44.31
N ILE A 219 10.23 12.25 44.23
CA ILE A 219 11.34 13.19 44.33
C ILE A 219 11.85 13.18 45.78
N SER A 220 13.11 12.79 45.97
CA SER A 220 13.81 12.87 47.26
C SER A 220 14.74 14.08 47.28
N GLU A 221 15.04 14.59 48.47
CA GLU A 221 16.07 15.64 48.62
C GLU A 221 17.42 15.18 48.09
N THR A 222 17.76 13.88 48.25
CA THR A 222 18.98 13.28 47.71
C THR A 222 19.06 13.41 46.19
N ALA A 223 17.97 13.11 45.47
CA ALA A 223 17.93 13.24 44.01
C ALA A 223 18.09 14.69 43.55
N VAL A 224 17.50 15.65 44.29
CA VAL A 224 17.67 17.08 44.02
C VAL A 224 19.12 17.52 44.23
N SER A 225 19.75 17.06 45.33
CA SER A 225 21.16 17.34 45.63
C SER A 225 22.10 16.75 44.59
N GLU A 226 21.88 15.51 44.16
CA GLU A 226 22.67 14.85 43.10
C GLU A 226 22.53 15.60 41.77
N TYR A 227 21.31 15.93 41.36
CA TYR A 227 21.06 16.70 40.15
C TYR A 227 21.72 18.07 40.18
N ARG A 228 21.61 18.77 41.32
CA ARG A 228 22.27 20.07 41.54
C ARG A 228 23.78 19.94 41.45
N ALA A 229 24.37 18.93 42.09
CA ALA A 229 25.82 18.69 42.04
C ALA A 229 26.29 18.42 40.61
N GLN A 230 25.54 17.62 39.85
CA GLN A 230 25.82 17.35 38.44
C GLN A 230 25.76 18.63 37.59
N LYS A 231 24.69 19.44 37.74
CA LYS A 231 24.56 20.69 36.98
C LYS A 231 25.62 21.72 37.33
N LEU A 232 26.05 21.76 38.59
CA LEU A 232 27.20 22.58 39.01
C LEU A 232 28.50 22.10 38.39
N LEU A 233 28.72 20.79 38.29
CA LEU A 233 29.90 20.22 37.64
C LEU A 233 29.93 20.56 36.14
N GLU A 234 28.81 20.39 35.44
CA GLU A 234 28.66 20.74 34.02
C GLU A 234 28.95 22.23 33.79
N ALA A 235 28.34 23.12 34.57
CA ALA A 235 28.56 24.57 34.45
C ALA A 235 29.99 24.99 34.83
N SER A 236 30.61 24.32 35.80
CA SER A 236 32.01 24.55 36.16
C SER A 236 32.97 24.15 35.04
N LYS A 237 32.70 23.02 34.37
CA LYS A 237 33.49 22.57 33.23
C LYS A 237 33.34 23.51 32.03
N GLU A 238 32.11 23.94 31.72
CA GLU A 238 31.85 24.93 30.67
C GLU A 238 32.63 26.23 30.93
N LEU A 239 32.66 26.69 32.18
CA LEU A 239 33.44 27.87 32.58
C LEU A 239 34.96 27.67 32.38
N GLU A 240 35.48 26.49 32.73
CA GLU A 240 36.90 26.14 32.56
C GLU A 240 37.29 26.07 31.08
N ASP A 241 36.45 25.45 30.25
CA ASP A 241 36.64 25.38 28.80
C ASP A 241 36.66 26.78 28.18
N VAL A 242 35.71 27.65 28.56
CA VAL A 242 35.66 29.05 28.10
C VAL A 242 36.92 29.80 28.55
N GLU A 243 37.33 29.71 29.81
CA GLU A 243 38.52 30.40 30.31
C GLU A 243 39.81 29.87 29.65
N GLY A 244 39.85 28.59 29.27
CA GLY A 244 40.94 28.00 28.49
C GLY A 244 41.09 28.55 27.07
N THR A 245 40.03 29.11 26.49
CA THR A 245 40.06 29.75 25.16
C THR A 245 40.42 31.24 25.18
N LYS A 246 40.54 31.85 26.37
CA LYS A 246 40.71 33.29 26.56
C LYS A 246 41.86 33.90 25.76
N ASP A 247 43.06 33.31 25.85
CA ASP A 247 44.26 33.83 25.18
C ASP A 247 44.13 33.74 23.65
N LEU A 248 43.47 32.69 23.15
CA LEU A 248 43.18 32.52 21.73
C LEU A 248 42.17 33.55 21.22
N CYS A 249 41.11 33.81 21.99
CA CYS A 249 40.12 34.84 21.67
C CYS A 249 40.72 36.25 21.70
N ILE A 250 41.68 36.52 22.60
CA ILE A 250 42.44 37.78 22.63
C ILE A 250 43.29 37.93 21.36
N MET A 251 44.00 36.88 20.94
CA MET A 251 44.83 36.90 19.72
C MET A 251 44.02 37.07 18.42
N LEU A 252 42.76 36.60 18.40
CA LEU A 252 41.87 36.64 17.24
C LEU A 252 40.85 37.79 17.27
N GLU A 253 40.96 38.73 18.21
CA GLU A 253 40.03 39.86 18.42
C GLU A 253 38.55 39.43 18.66
N MET A 254 38.30 38.20 19.12
CA MET A 254 36.97 37.63 19.38
C MET A 254 36.47 37.84 20.83
N LEU A 255 36.86 38.96 21.46
CA LEU A 255 36.59 39.22 22.88
C LEU A 255 35.09 39.25 23.23
N SER A 256 34.26 39.78 22.32
CA SER A 256 32.80 39.84 22.53
C SER A 256 32.16 38.45 22.65
N ASP A 257 32.64 37.47 21.87
CA ASP A 257 32.11 36.11 21.90
C ASP A 257 32.53 35.40 23.18
N TYR A 258 33.79 35.60 23.60
CA TYR A 258 34.30 35.10 24.88
C TYR A 258 33.51 35.66 26.07
N GLU A 259 33.28 36.97 26.14
CA GLU A 259 32.53 37.60 27.23
C GLU A 259 31.08 37.12 27.28
N SER A 260 30.45 36.94 26.12
CA SER A 260 29.09 36.39 26.00
C SER A 260 29.02 34.95 26.53
N GLN A 261 29.95 34.09 26.11
CA GLN A 261 30.04 32.69 26.55
C GLN A 261 30.31 32.58 28.05
N LYS A 262 31.26 33.38 28.56
CA LYS A 262 31.58 33.43 29.99
C LYS A 262 30.37 33.83 30.82
N LYS A 263 29.67 34.89 30.41
CA LYS A 263 28.46 35.36 31.10
C LYS A 263 27.37 34.29 31.12
N SER A 264 27.17 33.59 30.01
CA SER A 264 26.23 32.45 29.91
C SER A 264 26.60 31.33 30.89
N ALA A 265 27.88 30.93 30.94
CA ALA A 265 28.36 29.88 31.84
C ALA A 265 28.25 30.29 33.34
N GLU A 266 28.54 31.54 33.68
CA GLU A 266 28.35 32.08 35.04
C GLU A 266 26.87 32.09 35.44
N GLU A 267 25.97 32.45 34.52
CA GLU A 267 24.53 32.43 34.73
C GLU A 267 23.99 31.00 34.91
N ASN A 268 24.45 30.04 34.11
CA ASN A 268 24.16 28.61 34.27
C ASN A 268 24.58 28.09 35.65
N LYS A 269 25.77 28.47 36.12
CA LYS A 269 26.28 28.12 37.46
C LYS A 269 25.43 28.74 38.57
N ARG A 270 24.96 29.97 38.41
CA ARG A 270 24.03 30.61 39.37
C ARG A 270 22.70 29.86 39.41
N LEU A 271 22.10 29.60 38.25
CA LEU A 271 20.84 28.87 38.13
C LEU A 271 20.92 27.48 38.76
N ALA A 272 22.01 26.75 38.55
CA ALA A 272 22.23 25.44 39.18
C ALA A 272 22.23 25.53 40.72
N ASN A 273 22.80 26.58 41.29
CA ASN A 273 22.80 26.81 42.74
C ASN A 273 21.44 27.17 43.33
N GLU A 274 20.55 27.74 42.52
CA GLU A 274 19.20 28.13 42.95
C GLU A 274 18.17 27.00 42.81
N ILE A 275 18.57 25.80 42.34
CA ILE A 275 17.68 24.65 42.24
C ILE A 275 17.30 24.19 43.65
N ASN A 276 16.00 24.23 43.92
CA ASN A 276 15.37 23.65 45.10
C ASN A 276 14.36 22.58 44.67
N ILE A 277 13.75 21.90 45.64
CA ILE A 277 12.83 20.80 45.38
C ILE A 277 11.63 21.21 44.52
N GLU A 278 11.12 22.43 44.70
CA GLU A 278 9.96 22.93 43.94
C GLU A 278 10.32 23.21 42.49
N LYS A 279 11.43 23.93 42.23
CA LYS A 279 11.94 24.16 40.87
C LYS A 279 12.27 22.84 40.16
N TYR A 280 12.86 21.87 40.88
CA TYR A 280 13.14 20.56 40.31
C TYR A 280 11.85 19.82 39.95
N ARG A 281 10.83 19.88 40.80
CA ARG A 281 9.51 19.30 40.54
C ARG A 281 8.85 19.93 39.31
N GLU A 282 8.88 21.25 39.18
CA GLU A 282 8.37 21.95 37.99
C GLU A 282 9.07 21.49 36.71
N MET A 283 10.40 21.32 36.75
CA MET A 283 11.17 20.81 35.61
C MET A 283 10.76 19.38 35.24
N ILE A 284 10.64 18.49 36.23
CA ILE A 284 10.20 17.10 36.02
C ILE A 284 8.79 17.07 35.41
N VAL A 285 7.86 17.87 35.93
CA VAL A 285 6.49 17.97 35.38
C VAL A 285 6.52 18.46 33.93
N LYS A 286 7.36 19.43 33.60
CA LYS A 286 7.52 19.94 32.24
C LYS A 286 8.05 18.87 31.28
N GLU A 287 9.05 18.11 31.69
CA GLU A 287 9.58 17.00 30.89
C GLU A 287 8.58 15.85 30.77
N MET A 288 7.88 15.48 31.85
CA MET A 288 6.79 14.50 31.79
C MET A 288 5.72 14.92 30.78
N LYS A 289 5.33 16.20 30.76
CA LYS A 289 4.37 16.74 29.78
C LYS A 289 4.91 16.63 28.35
N LYS A 290 6.17 16.97 28.12
CA LYS A 290 6.82 16.85 26.81
C LYS A 290 6.85 15.40 26.31
N ILE A 291 7.19 14.45 27.19
CA ILE A 291 7.19 13.02 26.87
C ILE A 291 5.77 12.53 26.58
N SER A 292 4.79 12.95 27.38
CA SER A 292 3.38 12.57 27.20
C SER A 292 2.84 13.03 25.84
N ASN A 293 3.14 14.28 25.46
CA ASN A 293 2.77 14.81 24.14
C ASN A 293 3.39 13.99 23.01
N ARG A 294 4.67 13.60 23.12
CA ARG A 294 5.33 12.77 22.09
C ARG A 294 4.70 11.38 21.96
N ILE A 295 4.28 10.77 23.08
CA ILE A 295 3.55 9.49 23.05
C ILE A 295 2.21 9.66 22.34
N GLU A 296 1.48 10.75 22.62
CA GLU A 296 0.20 11.05 21.98
C GLU A 296 0.37 11.28 20.46
N ASP A 297 1.40 12.03 20.06
CA ASP A 297 1.73 12.25 18.64
C ASP A 297 2.03 10.91 17.91
N ALA A 298 2.85 10.04 18.51
CA ALA A 298 3.18 8.73 17.96
C ALA A 298 1.95 7.80 17.86
N LEU A 299 1.09 7.80 18.88
CA LEU A 299 -0.17 7.05 18.86
C LEU A 299 -1.13 7.58 17.79
N SER A 300 -1.28 8.90 17.67
CA SER A 300 -2.09 9.53 16.64
C SER A 300 -1.61 9.13 15.24
N LEU A 301 -0.29 9.08 15.00
CA LEU A 301 0.26 8.66 13.72
C LEU A 301 -0.05 7.18 13.43
N ILE A 302 0.08 6.30 14.41
CA ILE A 302 -0.30 4.88 14.29
C ILE A 302 -1.79 4.75 13.95
N ASP A 303 -2.65 5.51 14.63
CA ASP A 303 -4.08 5.50 14.41
C ASP A 303 -4.47 6.10 13.05
N ASP A 304 -3.75 7.12 12.57
CA ASP A 304 -3.93 7.66 11.22
C ASP A 304 -3.54 6.66 10.14
N ILE A 305 -2.41 5.95 10.32
CA ILE A 305 -2.00 4.86 9.42
C ILE A 305 -3.08 3.77 9.42
N LYS A 306 -3.51 3.30 10.59
CA LYS A 306 -4.54 2.25 10.74
C LYS A 306 -5.91 2.69 10.21
N SER A 307 -6.32 3.93 10.45
CA SER A 307 -7.61 4.44 9.99
C SER A 307 -7.63 4.62 8.47
N THR A 308 -6.51 5.01 7.86
CA THR A 308 -6.35 5.03 6.40
C THR A 308 -6.54 3.63 5.81
N MET A 309 -6.12 2.57 6.51
CA MET A 309 -6.42 1.18 6.09
C MET A 309 -7.91 0.85 6.15
N THR A 310 -8.65 1.35 7.15
CA THR A 310 -10.10 1.11 7.26
C THR A 310 -10.94 1.88 6.24
N ARG A 311 -10.37 2.89 5.57
CA ARG A 311 -11.07 3.78 4.63
C ARG A 311 -11.20 3.22 3.21
N GLN A 312 -10.44 2.17 2.85
CA GLN A 312 -10.36 1.73 1.45
C GLN A 312 -11.27 0.54 1.15
N THR A 313 -12.57 0.83 1.29
CA THR A 313 -13.66 0.08 0.69
C THR A 313 -13.54 0.11 -0.84
N ILE A 314 -13.81 -0.99 -1.53
CA ILE A 314 -14.11 -0.90 -2.97
C ILE A 314 -15.43 -0.13 -3.07
N SER A 315 -15.38 1.09 -3.58
CA SER A 315 -16.48 2.07 -3.46
C SER A 315 -17.43 2.06 -4.65
N VAL A 316 -16.97 1.56 -5.80
CA VAL A 316 -17.80 1.38 -6.99
C VAL A 316 -18.08 -0.09 -7.16
N ILE A 317 -19.24 -0.53 -6.67
CA ILE A 317 -19.64 -1.94 -6.72
C ILE A 317 -21.00 -2.06 -7.36
N TYR A 318 -21.12 -3.04 -8.24
CA TYR A 318 -22.36 -3.45 -8.87
C TYR A 318 -22.67 -4.90 -8.49
N SER A 319 -23.97 -5.23 -8.40
CA SER A 319 -24.39 -6.64 -8.47
C SER A 319 -23.94 -7.21 -9.81
N ALA A 320 -23.31 -8.39 -9.82
CA ALA A 320 -22.83 -9.01 -11.06
C ALA A 320 -23.97 -9.27 -12.06
N ILE A 321 -25.17 -9.58 -11.56
CA ILE A 321 -26.37 -9.77 -12.39
C ILE A 321 -26.75 -8.45 -13.08
N TYR A 322 -26.96 -7.38 -12.30
CA TYR A 322 -27.34 -6.08 -12.86
C TYR A 322 -26.26 -5.47 -13.77
N PHE A 323 -24.98 -5.66 -13.42
CA PHE A 323 -23.87 -5.26 -14.28
C PHE A 323 -23.91 -6.01 -15.63
N THR A 324 -24.10 -7.33 -15.59
CA THR A 324 -24.12 -8.16 -16.81
C THR A 324 -25.32 -7.83 -17.69
N ASP A 325 -26.50 -7.63 -17.09
CA ASP A 325 -27.72 -7.28 -17.81
C ASP A 325 -27.60 -5.89 -18.46
N PHE A 326 -27.08 -4.91 -17.71
CA PHE A 326 -26.82 -3.57 -18.23
C PHE A 326 -25.84 -3.59 -19.39
N VAL A 327 -24.68 -4.23 -19.24
CA VAL A 327 -23.66 -4.30 -20.30
C VAL A 327 -24.18 -5.05 -21.52
N THR A 328 -24.97 -6.12 -21.33
CA THR A 328 -25.59 -6.85 -22.44
C THR A 328 -26.56 -5.95 -23.21
N THR A 329 -27.41 -5.20 -22.50
CA THR A 329 -28.43 -4.32 -23.09
C THR A 329 -27.81 -3.17 -23.86
N HIS A 330 -26.64 -2.69 -23.43
CA HIS A 330 -25.98 -1.52 -23.99
C HIS A 330 -24.65 -1.81 -24.68
N TYR A 331 -24.39 -3.07 -25.05
CA TYR A 331 -23.08 -3.54 -25.51
C TYR A 331 -22.51 -2.71 -26.65
N GLU A 332 -23.28 -2.47 -27.71
CA GLU A 332 -22.82 -1.71 -28.89
C GLU A 332 -22.48 -0.25 -28.56
N LYS A 333 -23.24 0.39 -27.66
CA LYS A 333 -22.95 1.76 -27.21
C LYS A 333 -21.68 1.80 -26.37
N LEU A 334 -21.55 0.87 -25.42
CA LEU A 334 -20.37 0.76 -24.57
C LEU A 334 -19.11 0.48 -25.40
N LYS A 335 -19.22 -0.40 -26.41
CA LYS A 335 -18.18 -0.68 -27.39
C LYS A 335 -17.79 0.53 -28.22
N ALA A 336 -18.74 1.32 -28.70
CA ALA A 336 -18.45 2.55 -29.44
C ALA A 336 -17.67 3.57 -28.61
N SER A 337 -17.88 3.60 -27.28
CA SER A 337 -17.13 4.44 -26.34
C SER A 337 -15.87 3.79 -25.75
N HIS A 338 -15.61 2.51 -26.05
CA HIS A 338 -14.52 1.78 -25.43
C HIS A 338 -13.18 2.24 -26.01
N VAL A 339 -12.28 2.68 -25.14
CA VAL A 339 -10.89 2.97 -25.49
C VAL A 339 -10.01 1.89 -24.87
N PRO A 340 -9.56 0.89 -25.64
CA PRO A 340 -8.59 -0.07 -25.19
C PRO A 340 -7.31 0.59 -24.68
N ALA A 341 -6.70 0.02 -23.65
CA ALA A 341 -5.43 0.51 -23.08
C ALA A 341 -4.25 0.52 -24.07
N VAL A 342 -4.43 0.01 -25.29
CA VAL A 342 -3.39 -0.30 -26.28
C VAL A 342 -3.16 0.80 -27.30
N TYR A 343 -3.95 1.88 -27.33
CA TYR A 343 -3.82 2.94 -28.34
C TYR A 343 -2.60 3.84 -28.10
N ASP A 344 -1.43 3.29 -28.42
CA ASP A 344 -0.27 4.02 -28.94
C ASP A 344 -0.14 3.57 -30.40
N ASN A 345 -0.11 4.50 -31.36
CA ASN A 345 -0.27 4.25 -32.81
C ASN A 345 0.86 3.43 -33.48
N ALA A 346 1.64 2.66 -32.71
CA ALA A 346 2.84 1.94 -33.11
C ALA A 346 2.70 0.41 -32.93
N LEU A 347 1.58 -0.18 -33.37
CA LEU A 347 1.45 -1.63 -33.53
C LEU A 347 2.20 -2.14 -34.77
#